data_AF-A0A1Y2VK93-F1
#
_entry.id   AF-A0A1Y2VK93-F1
#
_cell.length_a   1.000
_cell.length_b   1.000
_cell.length_c   1.000
_cell.angle_alpha   90.00
_cell.angle_beta   90.00
_cell.angle_gamma   90.00
#
_symmetry.space_group_name_H-M   'P 1'
#
loop_
_entity.id
_entity.type
_entity.pdbx_description
1 polymer ?
#
loop_
_entity_poly.entity_id
_entity_poly.type
_entity_poly.pdbx_seq_one_letter_code
_entity_poly.pdbx_strand_id
1 'polypeptide(L)'
;MDEAALGGVQAMSDAQIKGLFASLDLHSKDRITEEQAALADTVGTYFTSQRLKYLDVAGLGRHGGALVFKEQDKNNVPIRKIVIKYSLGGEADDDLRNEAECLEMLRGAEHIVQIIPLAESSLNVTGTGKTPTIALEFLPFGTALVLLEKIAILQTYLPNRVLWRILLCLARQLTAMSYPPEGGPNAPVRSERIVPGTQPLGLTQNSCHLNNLVIGDLTPGSHEHGLVPIFKLIDFGRGRIAAHQDAYEANLYGAGYMIMCLSSPDIPPEEVNRDFLTAFNHYALKVHPKAPNIVATCAHPIFLARQDLDPEFQDTVARMLSQFRDDKPSLAELVEICENAVANRQPSDYDHLAMPPEARVAEEDHWINELMKLVILDADVPGGPLHKTRPIQDNQTGTSLLGGLGKPTLYQLAPRQTVTKYQEEHGKKSTLFQGFTQAIKEMRDEDLEEDEPQAEEQSLYDSVVQYFTSLLQ
;
A
#
# COMPACT_ATOMS: atom_id res chain seq x y z
N MET A 1 9.69 -19.83 16.82
CA MET A 1 9.39 -20.45 15.51
C MET A 1 10.50 -21.45 15.19
N ASP A 2 10.19 -22.56 14.52
CA ASP A 2 11.23 -23.45 14.01
C ASP A 2 12.07 -22.69 12.96
N GLU A 3 13.39 -22.70 13.09
CA GLU A 3 14.32 -21.92 12.25
C GLU A 3 14.16 -22.24 10.77
N ALA A 4 13.66 -23.44 10.45
CA ALA A 4 13.41 -23.89 9.09
C ALA A 4 12.36 -23.03 8.36
N ALA A 5 11.29 -22.59 9.02
CA ALA A 5 10.15 -21.94 8.36
C ALA A 5 10.39 -20.48 7.94
N LEU A 6 11.40 -19.81 8.50
CA LEU A 6 11.70 -18.39 8.24
C LEU A 6 12.81 -18.16 7.20
N GLY A 7 13.18 -19.17 6.39
CA GLY A 7 13.89 -18.94 5.14
C GLY A 7 15.20 -18.14 5.24
N GLY A 8 16.05 -18.44 6.22
CA GLY A 8 17.43 -17.93 6.27
C GLY A 8 17.70 -16.76 7.23
N VAL A 9 16.74 -16.40 8.09
CA VAL A 9 17.04 -15.56 9.27
C VAL A 9 18.03 -16.33 10.16
N GLN A 10 19.30 -15.91 10.19
CA GLN A 10 20.25 -16.36 11.22
C GLN A 10 19.65 -16.09 12.60
N ALA A 11 19.17 -17.13 13.31
CA ALA A 11 18.81 -17.17 14.73
C ALA A 11 18.51 -15.83 15.43
N MET A 12 17.69 -14.95 14.82
CA MET A 12 17.35 -13.69 15.43
C MET A 12 16.28 -13.99 16.47
N SER A 13 16.57 -13.69 17.73
CA SER A 13 15.57 -13.79 18.79
C SER A 13 14.41 -12.83 18.51
N ASP A 14 13.21 -13.18 18.99
CA ASP A 14 12.03 -12.31 18.92
C ASP A 14 12.32 -10.89 19.43
N ALA A 15 13.20 -10.75 20.43
CA ALA A 15 13.63 -9.46 20.96
C ALA A 15 14.44 -8.64 19.94
N GLN A 16 15.31 -9.27 19.15
CA GLN A 16 16.06 -8.60 18.09
C GLN A 16 15.14 -8.18 16.94
N ILE A 17 14.20 -9.05 16.53
CA ILE A 17 13.21 -8.72 15.49
C ILE A 17 12.34 -7.53 15.94
N LYS A 18 11.81 -7.58 17.16
CA LYS A 18 11.05 -6.48 17.75
C LYS A 18 11.87 -5.19 17.87
N GLY A 19 13.17 -5.30 18.18
CA GLY A 19 14.09 -4.16 18.18
C GLY A 19 14.25 -3.52 16.80
N LEU A 20 14.35 -4.33 15.74
CA LEU A 20 14.38 -3.83 14.36
C LEU A 20 13.06 -3.19 13.95
N PHE A 21 11.92 -3.79 14.29
CA PHE A 21 10.61 -3.21 13.97
C PHE A 21 10.38 -1.88 14.70
N ALA A 22 10.79 -1.79 15.95
CA ALA A 22 10.76 -0.51 16.68
C ALA A 22 11.61 0.57 16.00
N SER A 23 12.74 0.21 15.38
CA SER A 23 13.58 1.17 14.67
C SER A 23 12.95 1.70 13.38
N LEU A 24 12.11 0.91 12.71
CA LEU A 24 11.32 1.37 11.56
C LEU A 24 10.31 2.45 11.97
N ASP A 25 9.58 2.22 13.07
CA ASP A 25 8.62 3.19 13.58
C ASP A 25 9.31 4.51 13.97
N LEU A 26 10.51 4.43 14.57
CA LEU A 26 11.33 5.60 14.88
C LEU A 26 11.79 6.35 13.62
N HIS A 27 12.20 5.66 12.56
CA HIS A 27 12.62 6.32 11.31
C HIS A 27 11.49 7.08 10.61
N SER A 28 10.25 6.64 10.77
CA SER A 28 9.08 7.40 10.30
C SER A 28 8.89 8.71 11.08
N LYS A 29 9.18 8.70 12.39
CA LYS A 29 9.03 9.83 13.31
C LYS A 29 10.22 10.80 13.27
N ASP A 30 11.43 10.34 12.96
CA ASP A 30 12.66 11.15 12.80
C ASP A 30 12.58 12.15 11.62
N ARG A 31 11.56 12.04 10.77
CA ARG A 31 11.28 12.98 9.67
C ARG A 31 10.40 14.16 10.08
N ILE A 32 9.95 14.21 11.33
CA ILE A 32 9.10 15.27 11.87
C ILE A 32 10.01 16.40 12.38
N THR A 33 9.84 17.62 11.88
CA THR A 33 10.55 18.78 12.43
C THR A 33 10.00 19.14 13.81
N GLU A 34 10.82 19.75 14.67
CA GLU A 34 10.35 20.26 15.98
C GLU A 34 9.13 21.19 15.82
N GLU A 35 9.09 21.96 14.74
CA GLU A 35 7.98 22.83 14.37
C GLU A 35 6.69 22.04 14.07
N GLN A 36 6.79 20.95 13.30
CA GLN A 36 5.66 20.08 13.01
C GLN A 36 5.14 19.37 14.28
N ALA A 37 6.03 18.95 15.17
CA ALA A 37 5.66 18.36 16.45
C ALA A 37 4.94 19.37 17.36
N ALA A 38 5.48 20.59 17.49
CA ALA A 38 4.87 21.66 18.28
C ALA A 38 3.49 22.07 17.73
N LEU A 39 3.35 22.08 16.40
CA LEU A 39 2.07 22.33 15.75
C LEU A 39 1.08 21.20 16.01
N ALA A 40 1.50 19.95 15.91
CA ALA A 40 0.68 18.78 16.24
C ALA A 40 0.17 18.83 17.69
N ASP A 41 1.02 19.20 18.66
CA ASP A 41 0.63 19.37 20.05
C ASP A 41 -0.37 20.53 20.25
N THR A 42 -0.19 21.62 19.51
CA THR A 42 -1.12 22.77 19.52
C THR A 42 -2.50 22.36 19.01
N VAL A 43 -2.57 21.67 17.88
CA VAL A 43 -3.83 21.15 17.31
C VAL A 43 -4.43 20.05 18.20
N GLY A 44 -3.59 19.18 18.75
CA GLY A 44 -3.98 18.15 19.73
C GLY A 44 -4.67 18.75 20.96
N THR A 45 -4.11 19.85 21.48
CA THR A 45 -4.67 20.59 22.61
C THR A 45 -6.01 21.22 22.25
N TYR A 46 -6.17 21.78 21.05
CA TYR A 46 -7.43 22.40 20.60
C TYR A 46 -8.62 21.43 20.66
N PHE A 47 -8.43 20.20 20.16
CA PHE A 47 -9.48 19.18 20.15
C PHE A 47 -9.64 18.47 21.50
N THR A 48 -8.70 18.64 22.44
CA THR A 48 -8.77 18.01 23.74
C THR A 48 -9.89 18.64 24.58
N SER A 49 -10.84 17.81 24.97
CA SER A 49 -12.05 18.19 25.72
C SER A 49 -12.38 17.16 26.80
N GLN A 50 -13.59 17.22 27.39
CA GLN A 50 -14.07 16.13 28.24
C GLN A 50 -14.31 14.84 27.42
N ARG A 51 -14.74 14.97 26.15
CA ARG A 51 -15.05 13.85 25.26
C ARG A 51 -13.81 13.30 24.56
N LEU A 52 -12.89 14.16 24.12
CA LEU A 52 -11.73 13.77 23.32
C LEU A 52 -10.43 14.00 24.08
N LYS A 53 -9.54 13.01 24.11
CA LYS A 53 -8.19 13.13 24.67
C LYS A 53 -7.16 12.84 23.59
N TYR A 54 -6.28 13.80 23.33
CA TYR A 54 -5.13 13.58 22.45
C TYR A 54 -4.25 12.46 23.01
N LEU A 55 -3.81 11.55 22.13
CA LEU A 55 -2.96 10.41 22.46
C LEU A 55 -1.61 10.49 21.78
N ASP A 56 -1.59 10.65 20.46
CA ASP A 56 -0.38 10.52 19.66
C ASP A 56 -0.57 11.12 18.26
N VAL A 57 0.50 11.15 17.48
CA VAL A 57 0.53 11.48 16.07
C VAL A 57 0.37 10.22 15.23
N ALA A 58 -0.59 10.20 14.31
CA ALA A 58 -0.73 9.14 13.30
C ALA A 58 0.09 9.42 12.04
N GLY A 59 0.32 10.69 11.71
CA GLY A 59 1.19 11.10 10.61
C GLY A 59 1.26 12.62 10.47
N LEU A 60 2.41 13.15 10.06
CA LEU A 60 2.58 14.59 9.79
C LEU A 60 3.10 14.79 8.38
N GLY A 61 2.44 15.70 7.67
CA GLY A 61 2.82 16.10 6.33
C GLY A 61 3.17 17.58 6.27
N ARG A 62 3.61 18.02 5.09
CA ARG A 62 3.85 19.45 4.82
C ARG A 62 2.56 20.28 4.83
N HIS A 63 1.44 19.63 4.52
CA HIS A 63 0.16 20.26 4.22
C HIS A 63 -0.86 20.09 5.36
N GLY A 64 -0.52 19.37 6.42
CA GLY A 64 -1.46 18.96 7.44
C GLY A 64 -0.93 17.84 8.32
N GLY A 65 -1.81 17.25 9.13
CA GLY A 65 -1.47 16.13 9.98
C GLY A 65 -2.68 15.27 10.33
N ALA A 66 -2.39 14.08 10.84
CA ALA A 66 -3.33 13.11 11.37
C ALA A 66 -2.96 12.83 12.82
N LEU A 67 -3.89 13.08 13.75
CA LEU A 67 -3.69 12.93 15.18
C LEU A 67 -4.62 11.87 15.73
N VAL A 68 -4.13 11.05 16.66
CA VAL A 68 -4.89 10.02 17.33
C VAL A 68 -5.51 10.58 18.60
N PHE A 69 -6.82 10.39 18.73
CA PHE A 69 -7.59 10.75 19.91
C PHE A 69 -8.27 9.54 20.52
N LYS A 70 -8.45 9.59 21.83
CA LYS A 70 -9.34 8.72 22.59
C LYS A 70 -10.66 9.42 22.80
N GLU A 71 -11.74 8.81 22.32
CA GLU A 71 -13.10 9.25 22.61
C GLU A 71 -13.59 8.60 23.91
N GLN A 72 -14.24 9.39 24.77
CA GLN A 72 -14.75 8.98 26.07
C GLN A 72 -16.21 9.42 26.24
N ASP A 73 -16.96 8.64 27.03
CA ASP A 73 -18.31 9.01 27.44
C ASP A 73 -18.32 10.09 28.53
N LYS A 74 -19.51 10.52 28.96
CA LYS A 74 -19.70 11.52 30.03
C LYS A 74 -19.09 11.12 31.39
N ASN A 75 -18.79 9.83 31.60
CA ASN A 75 -18.19 9.29 32.82
C ASN A 75 -16.68 9.05 32.65
N ASN A 76 -16.06 9.58 31.58
CA ASN A 76 -14.67 9.35 31.19
C ASN A 76 -14.34 7.89 30.84
N VAL A 77 -15.34 7.06 30.57
CA VAL A 77 -15.14 5.68 30.10
C VAL A 77 -14.71 5.71 28.63
N PRO A 78 -13.60 5.05 28.25
CA PRO A 78 -13.16 4.99 26.87
C PRO A 78 -14.19 4.32 25.97
N ILE A 79 -14.55 4.96 24.86
CA ILE A 79 -15.44 4.43 23.82
C ILE A 79 -14.61 3.79 22.71
N ARG A 80 -13.73 4.58 22.07
CA ARG A 80 -12.89 4.16 20.95
C ARG A 80 -11.69 5.08 20.74
N LYS A 81 -10.78 4.69 19.85
CA LYS A 81 -9.80 5.59 19.25
C LYS A 81 -10.35 6.14 17.92
N ILE A 82 -10.01 7.37 17.60
CA ILE A 82 -10.33 8.03 16.33
C ILE A 82 -9.08 8.75 15.82
N VAL A 83 -9.03 9.02 14.52
CA VAL A 83 -8.01 9.88 13.91
C VAL A 83 -8.68 11.19 13.50
N ILE A 84 -8.11 12.33 13.87
CA ILE A 84 -8.52 13.63 13.34
C ILE A 84 -7.45 14.10 12.37
N LYS A 85 -7.85 14.28 11.11
CA LYS A 85 -7.03 14.93 10.09
C LYS A 85 -7.33 16.42 10.04
N TYR A 86 -6.29 17.22 9.87
CA TYR A 86 -6.37 18.67 9.73
C TYR A 86 -5.45 19.15 8.61
N SER A 87 -5.85 20.25 7.96
CA SER A 87 -5.06 20.94 6.95
C SER A 87 -4.46 22.24 7.50
N LEU A 88 -3.42 22.73 6.82
CA LEU A 88 -2.71 23.98 7.13
C LEU A 88 -2.94 25.09 6.10
N GLY A 89 -4.08 25.07 5.40
CA GLY A 89 -4.47 26.11 4.44
C GLY A 89 -4.10 25.80 2.98
N GLY A 90 -4.58 26.65 2.08
CA GLY A 90 -4.30 26.57 0.63
C GLY A 90 -4.91 25.32 -0.01
N GLU A 91 -4.17 24.71 -0.95
CA GLU A 91 -4.58 23.48 -1.65
C GLU A 91 -4.90 22.32 -0.70
N ALA A 92 -4.27 22.29 0.49
CA ALA A 92 -4.52 21.27 1.50
C ALA A 92 -5.94 21.30 2.07
N ASP A 93 -6.55 22.49 2.12
CA ASP A 93 -7.93 22.63 2.57
C ASP A 93 -8.90 22.04 1.54
N ASP A 94 -8.60 22.23 0.25
CA ASP A 94 -9.43 21.72 -0.85
C ASP A 94 -9.30 20.19 -0.95
N ASP A 95 -8.08 19.66 -0.84
CA ASP A 95 -7.84 18.22 -0.74
C ASP A 95 -8.61 17.60 0.44
N LEU A 96 -8.58 18.22 1.63
CA LEU A 96 -9.25 17.66 2.80
C LEU A 96 -10.79 17.74 2.72
N ARG A 97 -11.34 18.77 2.09
CA ARG A 97 -12.78 18.85 1.78
C ARG A 97 -13.18 17.78 0.77
N ASN A 98 -12.38 17.62 -0.28
CA ASN A 98 -12.62 16.60 -1.29
C ASN A 98 -12.52 15.18 -0.72
N GLU A 99 -11.56 14.93 0.18
CA GLU A 99 -11.48 13.68 0.94
C GLU A 99 -12.77 13.43 1.74
N ALA A 100 -13.29 14.46 2.43
CA ALA A 100 -14.54 14.36 3.17
C ALA A 100 -15.73 13.97 2.27
N GLU A 101 -15.90 14.66 1.14
CA GLU A 101 -16.98 14.40 0.18
C GLU A 101 -16.90 12.98 -0.39
N CYS A 102 -15.69 12.54 -0.77
CA CYS A 102 -15.47 11.17 -1.24
C CYS A 102 -15.83 10.12 -0.17
N LEU A 103 -15.36 10.33 1.07
CA LEU A 103 -15.61 9.40 2.18
C LEU A 103 -17.09 9.41 2.63
N GLU A 104 -17.81 10.51 2.43
CA GLU A 104 -19.26 10.55 2.64
C GLU A 104 -20.01 9.66 1.65
N MET A 105 -19.63 9.68 0.37
CA MET A 105 -20.20 8.75 -0.64
C MET A 105 -19.86 7.29 -0.32
N LEU A 106 -18.63 7.04 0.14
CA LEU A 106 -18.11 5.71 0.46
C LEU A 106 -18.52 5.21 1.86
N ARG A 107 -19.32 5.98 2.61
CA ARG A 107 -19.72 5.62 3.96
C ARG A 107 -20.43 4.27 3.98
N GLY A 108 -19.97 3.40 4.88
CA GLY A 108 -20.46 2.03 5.03
C GLY A 108 -19.70 0.99 4.21
N ALA A 109 -18.72 1.38 3.38
CA ALA A 109 -17.84 0.44 2.68
C ALA A 109 -16.80 -0.14 3.64
N GLU A 110 -16.89 -1.43 3.94
CA GLU A 110 -16.01 -2.14 4.87
C GLU A 110 -14.51 -1.95 4.62
N HIS A 111 -14.09 -1.93 3.34
CA HIS A 111 -12.70 -1.85 2.92
C HIS A 111 -12.21 -0.42 2.65
N ILE A 112 -13.03 0.59 2.96
CA ILE A 112 -12.64 2.01 2.94
C ILE A 112 -12.64 2.51 4.37
N VAL A 113 -11.73 3.43 4.71
CA VAL A 113 -11.75 4.07 6.03
C VAL A 113 -13.07 4.79 6.29
N GLN A 114 -13.65 4.56 7.46
CA GLN A 114 -14.91 5.18 7.83
C GLN A 114 -14.73 6.60 8.37
N ILE A 115 -15.40 7.55 7.73
CA ILE A 115 -15.55 8.91 8.26
C ILE A 115 -16.51 8.93 9.45
N ILE A 116 -16.08 9.54 10.54
CA ILE A 116 -16.83 9.68 11.79
C ILE A 116 -17.45 11.08 11.84
N PRO A 117 -18.76 11.20 12.11
CA PRO A 117 -19.37 12.50 12.38
C PRO A 117 -18.69 13.19 13.57
N LEU A 118 -18.07 14.35 13.32
CA LEU A 118 -17.49 15.22 14.33
C LEU A 118 -18.34 16.52 14.37
N ALA A 119 -18.74 16.96 15.56
CA ALA A 119 -19.52 18.20 15.69
C ALA A 119 -18.67 19.42 15.33
N GLU A 120 -17.37 19.33 15.57
CA GLU A 120 -16.36 20.32 15.24
C GLU A 120 -15.76 20.06 13.85
N SER A 121 -16.36 20.62 12.79
CA SER A 121 -15.92 20.39 11.40
C SER A 121 -14.87 21.39 10.88
N SER A 122 -14.39 22.29 11.74
CA SER A 122 -13.37 23.29 11.37
C SER A 122 -12.50 23.67 12.56
N LEU A 123 -11.20 23.82 12.32
CA LEU A 123 -10.19 24.24 13.28
C LEU A 123 -9.87 25.73 13.07
N ASN A 124 -9.79 26.53 14.14
CA ASN A 124 -9.27 27.90 14.05
C ASN A 124 -7.92 27.96 14.78
N VAL A 125 -6.84 27.64 14.09
CA VAL A 125 -5.49 27.83 14.64
C VAL A 125 -5.18 29.32 14.55
N THR A 126 -4.76 29.91 15.67
CA THR A 126 -4.46 31.35 15.77
C THR A 126 -3.49 31.76 14.66
N GLY A 127 -3.98 32.58 13.71
CA GLY A 127 -3.19 33.13 12.61
C GLY A 127 -3.46 32.51 11.23
N THR A 128 -4.14 31.36 11.12
CA THR A 128 -4.38 30.69 9.83
C THR A 128 -5.85 30.70 9.37
N GLY A 129 -6.79 31.11 10.23
CA GLY A 129 -8.22 31.10 9.91
C GLY A 129 -8.87 29.73 10.15
N LYS A 130 -10.11 29.56 9.70
CA LYS A 130 -10.84 28.29 9.84
C LYS A 130 -10.41 27.29 8.76
N THR A 131 -9.64 26.27 9.13
CA THR A 131 -9.26 25.15 8.24
C THR A 131 -10.20 23.96 8.44
N PRO A 132 -10.49 23.16 7.39
CA PRO A 132 -11.30 21.95 7.50
C PRO A 132 -10.62 20.89 8.36
N THR A 133 -11.44 20.06 9.01
CA THR A 133 -10.99 18.87 9.73
C THR A 133 -11.97 17.73 9.53
N ILE A 134 -11.47 16.50 9.46
CA ILE A 134 -12.29 15.29 9.40
C ILE A 134 -11.87 14.30 10.49
N ALA A 135 -12.84 13.60 11.05
CA ALA A 135 -12.58 12.47 11.94
C ALA A 135 -12.77 11.16 11.19
N LEU A 136 -11.87 10.21 11.43
CA LEU A 136 -11.83 8.90 10.80
C LEU A 136 -11.75 7.82 11.87
N GLU A 137 -12.18 6.60 11.55
CA GLU A 137 -11.87 5.43 12.37
C GLU A 137 -10.36 5.24 12.51
N PHE A 138 -9.94 4.69 13.66
CA PHE A 138 -8.55 4.37 13.92
C PHE A 138 -8.24 2.94 13.45
N LEU A 139 -7.21 2.78 12.64
CA LEU A 139 -6.73 1.50 12.14
C LEU A 139 -5.39 1.16 12.83
N PRO A 140 -5.31 0.07 13.62
CA PRO A 140 -4.27 -0.08 14.63
C PRO A 140 -2.92 -0.58 14.13
N PHE A 141 -2.81 -1.19 12.94
CA PHE A 141 -1.61 -1.93 12.57
C PHE A 141 -0.76 -1.29 11.45
N GLY A 142 -0.87 0.03 11.30
CA GLY A 142 -0.04 0.78 10.37
C GLY A 142 -0.35 0.50 8.89
N THR A 143 0.61 0.84 8.02
CA THR A 143 0.44 0.79 6.56
C THR A 143 1.01 -0.49 5.95
N ALA A 144 0.58 -0.80 4.73
CA ALA A 144 1.13 -1.87 3.94
C ALA A 144 2.60 -1.64 3.56
N LEU A 145 3.08 -0.38 3.56
CA LEU A 145 4.50 -0.09 3.38
C LEU A 145 5.32 -0.62 4.57
N VAL A 146 4.87 -0.35 5.80
CA VAL A 146 5.54 -0.86 7.00
C VAL A 146 5.51 -2.39 7.02
N LEU A 147 4.40 -3.01 6.59
CA LEU A 147 4.35 -4.46 6.40
C LEU A 147 5.42 -4.95 5.41
N LEU A 148 5.54 -4.31 4.25
CA LEU A 148 6.55 -4.65 3.24
C LEU A 148 7.97 -4.56 3.81
N GLU A 149 8.28 -3.48 4.53
CA GLU A 149 9.57 -3.29 5.19
C GLU A 149 9.85 -4.38 6.23
N LYS A 150 8.86 -4.75 7.04
CA LYS A 150 8.97 -5.85 8.02
C LYS A 150 9.24 -7.18 7.33
N ILE A 151 8.55 -7.49 6.22
CA ILE A 151 8.78 -8.70 5.42
C ILE A 151 10.19 -8.71 4.80
N ALA A 152 10.65 -7.57 4.28
CA ALA A 152 11.99 -7.43 3.73
C ALA A 152 13.09 -7.61 4.80
N ILE A 153 12.90 -7.07 6.01
CA ILE A 153 13.80 -7.29 7.15
C ILE A 153 13.89 -8.77 7.50
N LEU A 154 12.76 -9.47 7.53
CA LEU A 154 12.71 -10.90 7.77
C LEU A 154 13.22 -11.74 6.60
N GLN A 155 13.54 -11.10 5.46
CA GLN A 155 13.98 -11.76 4.22
C GLN A 155 13.06 -12.90 3.77
N THR A 156 11.76 -12.73 4.03
CA THR A 156 10.72 -13.72 3.73
C THR A 156 9.73 -13.19 2.71
N TYR A 157 8.71 -13.99 2.38
CA TYR A 157 7.61 -13.61 1.50
C TYR A 157 6.27 -13.85 2.17
N LEU A 158 5.25 -13.13 1.70
CA LEU A 158 3.88 -13.41 2.08
C LEU A 158 3.42 -14.71 1.39
N PRO A 159 2.80 -15.66 2.12
CA PRO A 159 2.20 -16.84 1.51
C PRO A 159 1.13 -16.48 0.47
N ASN A 160 0.94 -17.32 -0.55
CA ASN A 160 -0.04 -17.11 -1.62
C ASN A 160 -1.46 -16.96 -1.07
N ARG A 161 -1.82 -17.74 -0.04
CA ARG A 161 -3.13 -17.62 0.63
C ARG A 161 -3.33 -16.28 1.34
N VAL A 162 -2.24 -15.62 1.75
CA VAL A 162 -2.26 -14.25 2.29
C VAL A 162 -2.42 -13.24 1.16
N LEU A 163 -1.63 -13.38 0.10
CA LEU A 163 -1.68 -12.50 -1.08
C LEU A 163 -3.08 -12.47 -1.72
N TRP A 164 -3.73 -13.62 -1.88
CA TRP A 164 -5.11 -13.69 -2.38
C TRP A 164 -6.12 -12.94 -1.50
N ARG A 165 -5.97 -12.99 -0.17
CA ARG A 165 -6.85 -12.26 0.77
C ARG A 165 -6.64 -10.75 0.70
N ILE A 166 -5.39 -10.32 0.54
CA ILE A 166 -5.08 -8.90 0.31
C ILE A 166 -5.66 -8.45 -1.03
N LEU A 167 -5.52 -9.26 -2.09
CA LEU A 167 -6.08 -8.93 -3.40
C LEU A 167 -7.61 -8.87 -3.38
N LEU A 168 -8.28 -9.75 -2.61
CA LEU A 168 -9.73 -9.65 -2.39
C LEU A 168 -10.11 -8.34 -1.71
N CYS A 169 -9.36 -7.88 -0.69
CA CYS A 169 -9.58 -6.57 -0.07
C CYS A 169 -9.48 -5.44 -1.11
N LEU A 170 -8.49 -5.49 -1.99
CA LEU A 170 -8.33 -4.50 -3.06
C LEU A 170 -9.49 -4.56 -4.07
N ALA A 171 -9.95 -5.76 -4.46
CA ALA A 171 -11.11 -5.93 -5.32
C ALA A 171 -12.41 -5.36 -4.69
N ARG A 172 -12.56 -5.52 -3.36
CA ARG A 172 -13.65 -4.91 -2.59
C ARG A 172 -13.56 -3.39 -2.59
N GLN A 173 -12.36 -2.79 -2.49
CA GLN A 173 -12.16 -1.34 -2.62
C GLN A 173 -12.56 -0.82 -4.01
N LEU A 174 -12.18 -1.54 -5.08
CA LEU A 174 -12.63 -1.22 -6.44
C LEU A 174 -14.15 -1.29 -6.56
N THR A 175 -14.76 -2.27 -5.89
CA THR A 175 -16.22 -2.43 -5.83
C THR A 175 -16.86 -1.27 -5.08
N ALA A 176 -16.32 -0.82 -3.94
CA ALA A 176 -16.82 0.36 -3.22
C ALA A 176 -16.79 1.63 -4.09
N MET A 177 -15.71 1.86 -4.83
CA MET A 177 -15.60 3.05 -5.69
C MET A 177 -16.52 2.98 -6.92
N SER A 178 -16.87 1.78 -7.38
CA SER A 178 -17.78 1.57 -8.51
C SER A 178 -19.25 1.49 -8.07
N TYR A 179 -19.52 1.00 -6.87
CA TYR A 179 -20.85 0.79 -6.30
C TYR A 179 -20.86 1.27 -4.85
N PRO A 180 -20.72 2.58 -4.61
CA PRO A 180 -20.67 3.12 -3.27
C PRO A 180 -21.93 2.73 -2.49
N PRO A 181 -21.82 2.36 -1.21
CA PRO A 181 -22.99 2.04 -0.41
C PRO A 181 -23.94 3.21 -0.19
N GLU A 182 -23.45 4.45 -0.34
CA GLU A 182 -24.18 5.70 -0.09
C GLU A 182 -24.89 5.72 1.27
N GLY A 183 -24.21 5.19 2.29
CA GLY A 183 -24.76 5.10 3.63
C GLY A 183 -25.00 6.48 4.24
N GLY A 184 -26.13 6.67 4.92
CA GLY A 184 -26.31 7.82 5.81
C GLY A 184 -25.36 7.79 7.03
N PRO A 185 -25.28 8.85 7.85
CA PRO A 185 -24.30 8.97 8.95
C PRO A 185 -24.23 7.79 9.94
N ASN A 186 -25.32 7.03 10.07
CA ASN A 186 -25.46 5.87 10.95
C ASN A 186 -25.63 4.54 10.18
N ALA A 187 -25.37 4.53 8.88
CA ALA A 187 -25.45 3.31 8.10
C ALA A 187 -24.42 2.29 8.62
N PRO A 188 -24.81 1.01 8.74
CA PRO A 188 -23.88 -0.02 9.15
C PRO A 188 -22.81 -0.20 8.08
N VAL A 189 -21.59 -0.51 8.54
CA VAL A 189 -20.53 -1.01 7.67
C VAL A 189 -20.95 -2.37 7.12
N ARG A 190 -20.74 -2.58 5.82
CA ARG A 190 -21.08 -3.81 5.11
C ARG A 190 -20.07 -4.10 4.00
N SER A 191 -19.88 -5.38 3.73
CA SER A 191 -19.04 -5.83 2.61
C SER A 191 -19.62 -5.37 1.27
N GLU A 192 -18.71 -4.97 0.38
CA GLU A 192 -18.99 -4.41 -0.92
C GLU A 192 -19.48 -5.48 -1.90
N ARG A 193 -20.50 -5.12 -2.68
CA ARG A 193 -21.08 -6.01 -3.69
C ARG A 193 -21.38 -5.23 -4.96
N ILE A 194 -21.12 -5.85 -6.10
CA ILE A 194 -21.62 -5.38 -7.39
C ILE A 194 -23.15 -5.42 -7.33
N VAL A 195 -23.80 -4.31 -7.68
CA VAL A 195 -25.27 -4.21 -7.66
C VAL A 195 -25.81 -4.42 -9.07
N PRO A 196 -26.44 -5.57 -9.38
CA PRO A 196 -26.92 -5.86 -10.73
C PRO A 196 -27.93 -4.81 -11.21
N GLY A 197 -27.76 -4.33 -12.44
CA GLY A 197 -28.64 -3.33 -13.05
C GLY A 197 -28.37 -1.88 -12.62
N THR A 198 -27.45 -1.65 -11.69
CA THR A 198 -26.99 -0.31 -11.32
C THR A 198 -25.82 0.09 -12.22
N GLN A 199 -25.83 1.33 -12.72
CA GLN A 199 -24.66 1.86 -13.43
C GLN A 199 -23.54 2.15 -12.43
N PRO A 200 -22.32 1.67 -12.69
CA PRO A 200 -21.22 1.91 -11.78
C PRO A 200 -20.73 3.37 -11.85
N LEU A 201 -20.36 3.90 -10.70
CA LEU A 201 -19.76 5.22 -10.53
C LEU A 201 -18.29 5.22 -10.98
N GLY A 202 -17.82 6.35 -11.53
CA GLY A 202 -16.41 6.53 -11.88
C GLY A 202 -15.61 7.26 -10.81
N LEU A 203 -15.67 6.84 -9.54
CA LEU A 203 -14.86 7.44 -8.48
C LEU A 203 -13.42 6.91 -8.54
N THR A 204 -12.45 7.80 -8.62
CA THR A 204 -11.02 7.45 -8.50
C THR A 204 -10.47 7.84 -7.14
N GLN A 205 -9.44 7.14 -6.66
CA GLN A 205 -8.66 7.58 -5.50
C GLN A 205 -7.44 8.46 -5.89
N ASN A 206 -6.79 8.22 -7.05
CA ASN A 206 -5.68 9.01 -7.63
C ASN A 206 -4.43 9.24 -6.75
N SER A 207 -4.23 8.44 -5.71
CA SER A 207 -3.04 8.48 -4.85
C SER A 207 -2.70 7.08 -4.36
N CYS A 208 -2.70 6.11 -5.28
CA CYS A 208 -2.53 4.69 -4.96
C CYS A 208 -1.06 4.40 -4.66
N HIS A 209 -0.76 4.14 -3.39
CA HIS A 209 0.55 3.70 -2.94
C HIS A 209 0.42 2.98 -1.59
N LEU A 210 1.44 2.21 -1.19
CA LEU A 210 1.39 1.35 0.00
C LEU A 210 1.18 2.11 1.33
N ASN A 211 1.50 3.41 1.41
CA ASN A 211 1.16 4.23 2.58
C ASN A 211 -0.34 4.52 2.73
N ASN A 212 -1.10 4.43 1.63
CA ASN A 212 -2.54 4.68 1.61
C ASN A 212 -3.36 3.40 1.74
N LEU A 213 -2.69 2.25 1.94
CA LEU A 213 -3.31 0.99 2.27
C LEU A 213 -2.97 0.67 3.73
N VAL A 214 -3.98 0.71 4.61
CA VAL A 214 -3.81 0.63 6.08
C VAL A 214 -4.46 -0.63 6.61
N ILE A 215 -3.88 -1.20 7.66
CA ILE A 215 -4.26 -2.51 8.18
C ILE A 215 -5.16 -2.34 9.41
N GLY A 216 -6.37 -2.88 9.30
CA GLY A 216 -7.41 -2.87 10.32
C GLY A 216 -7.46 -4.16 11.14
N ASP A 217 -8.57 -4.39 11.82
CA ASP A 217 -8.71 -5.54 12.71
C ASP A 217 -8.74 -6.91 12.00
N LEU A 218 -8.26 -7.93 12.71
CA LEU A 218 -8.56 -9.33 12.38
C LEU A 218 -9.98 -9.64 12.88
N THR A 219 -10.79 -10.33 12.07
CA THR A 219 -12.16 -10.71 12.43
C THR A 219 -12.27 -12.23 12.57
N PRO A 220 -12.07 -12.81 13.77
CA PRO A 220 -12.10 -14.26 13.96
C PRO A 220 -13.39 -14.89 13.43
N GLY A 221 -13.25 -15.96 12.65
CA GLY A 221 -14.38 -16.65 12.01
C GLY A 221 -14.91 -15.98 10.73
N SER A 222 -14.43 -14.80 10.37
CA SER A 222 -14.68 -14.23 9.03
C SER A 222 -13.97 -15.06 7.97
N HIS A 223 -14.66 -15.32 6.86
CA HIS A 223 -14.07 -16.02 5.72
C HIS A 223 -12.95 -15.20 5.05
N GLU A 224 -13.15 -13.88 4.91
CA GLU A 224 -12.21 -12.98 4.24
C GLU A 224 -11.11 -12.52 5.19
N HIS A 225 -11.46 -12.17 6.44
CA HIS A 225 -10.56 -11.51 7.39
C HIS A 225 -10.30 -12.31 8.68
N GLY A 226 -10.57 -13.61 8.68
CA GLY A 226 -10.31 -14.47 9.83
C GLY A 226 -8.86 -14.95 9.95
N LEU A 227 -8.13 -14.96 8.82
CA LEU A 227 -6.73 -15.40 8.74
C LEU A 227 -5.76 -14.24 8.51
N VAL A 228 -6.20 -13.22 7.77
CA VAL A 228 -5.43 -12.02 7.44
C VAL A 228 -6.27 -10.81 7.85
N PRO A 229 -5.71 -9.82 8.57
CA PRO A 229 -6.47 -8.62 8.94
C PRO A 229 -6.97 -7.86 7.71
N ILE A 230 -8.02 -7.07 7.87
CA ILE A 230 -8.58 -6.29 6.76
C ILE A 230 -7.61 -5.21 6.29
N PHE A 231 -7.50 -5.03 4.98
CA PHE A 231 -6.75 -3.92 4.37
C PHE A 231 -7.74 -2.87 3.87
N LYS A 232 -7.59 -1.63 4.33
CA LYS A 232 -8.46 -0.52 3.98
C LYS A 232 -7.73 0.58 3.23
N LEU A 233 -8.40 1.17 2.25
CA LEU A 233 -7.89 2.34 1.52
C LEU A 233 -8.21 3.62 2.30
N ILE A 234 -7.24 4.53 2.38
CA ILE A 234 -7.36 5.86 2.95
C ILE A 234 -7.02 6.93 1.92
N ASP A 235 -7.14 8.20 2.32
CA ASP A 235 -6.58 9.36 1.62
C ASP A 235 -7.18 9.57 0.22
N PHE A 236 -8.40 10.12 0.22
CA PHE A 236 -9.13 10.50 -0.98
C PHE A 236 -8.96 11.97 -1.35
N GLY A 237 -7.90 12.64 -0.87
CA GLY A 237 -7.70 14.07 -1.14
C GLY A 237 -7.64 14.42 -2.63
N ARG A 238 -7.12 13.49 -3.44
CA ARG A 238 -7.04 13.60 -4.91
C ARG A 238 -8.18 12.89 -5.65
N GLY A 239 -9.18 12.43 -4.91
CA GLY A 239 -10.32 11.73 -5.48
C GLY A 239 -11.08 12.61 -6.46
N ARG A 240 -11.71 12.00 -7.47
CA ARG A 240 -12.57 12.71 -8.42
C ARG A 240 -13.54 11.75 -9.08
N ILE A 241 -14.61 12.31 -9.63
CA ILE A 241 -15.49 11.60 -10.55
C ILE A 241 -14.95 11.75 -11.98
N ALA A 242 -14.77 10.63 -12.66
CA ALA A 242 -14.40 10.55 -14.07
C ALA A 242 -15.37 9.60 -14.82
N ALA A 243 -15.14 9.39 -16.11
CA ALA A 243 -15.84 8.33 -16.82
C ALA A 243 -15.54 6.99 -16.13
N HIS A 244 -16.57 6.16 -15.92
CA HIS A 244 -16.46 4.90 -15.18
C HIS A 244 -15.25 4.07 -15.62
N GLN A 245 -15.08 3.89 -16.93
CA GLN A 245 -14.03 3.03 -17.46
C GLN A 245 -12.63 3.55 -17.12
N ASP A 246 -12.41 4.86 -17.28
CA ASP A 246 -11.11 5.48 -16.98
C ASP A 246 -10.83 5.45 -15.48
N ALA A 247 -11.87 5.63 -14.66
CA ALA A 247 -11.75 5.55 -13.21
C ALA A 247 -11.42 4.14 -12.73
N TYR A 248 -12.14 3.15 -13.25
CA TYR A 248 -11.91 1.74 -12.97
C TYR A 248 -10.48 1.34 -13.37
N GLU A 249 -10.01 1.74 -14.55
CA GLU A 249 -8.66 1.42 -15.02
C GLU A 249 -7.56 2.04 -14.16
N ALA A 250 -7.72 3.30 -13.76
CA ALA A 250 -6.78 3.98 -12.87
C ALA A 250 -6.72 3.29 -11.50
N ASN A 251 -7.87 2.96 -10.91
CA ASN A 251 -7.92 2.27 -9.63
C ASN A 251 -7.40 0.81 -9.74
N LEU A 252 -7.75 0.10 -10.82
CA LEU A 252 -7.30 -1.27 -11.07
C LEU A 252 -5.78 -1.34 -11.21
N TYR A 253 -5.21 -0.37 -11.91
CA TYR A 253 -3.76 -0.22 -12.01
C TYR A 253 -3.13 0.01 -10.63
N GLY A 254 -3.68 0.95 -9.85
CA GLY A 254 -3.21 1.23 -8.49
C GLY A 254 -3.26 0.01 -7.56
N ALA A 255 -4.35 -0.75 -7.62
CA ALA A 255 -4.48 -2.01 -6.89
C ALA A 255 -3.45 -3.05 -7.35
N GLY A 256 -3.30 -3.24 -8.66
CA GLY A 256 -2.33 -4.17 -9.26
C GLY A 256 -0.89 -3.83 -8.88
N TYR A 257 -0.56 -2.54 -8.82
CA TYR A 257 0.73 -2.05 -8.41
C TYR A 257 1.01 -2.36 -6.94
N MET A 258 0.09 -2.01 -6.04
CA MET A 258 0.26 -2.26 -4.59
C MET A 258 0.45 -3.75 -4.28
N ILE A 259 -0.37 -4.62 -4.88
CA ILE A 259 -0.26 -6.06 -4.63
C ILE A 259 1.01 -6.66 -5.24
N MET A 260 1.45 -6.17 -6.41
CA MET A 260 2.71 -6.58 -7.01
C MET A 260 3.88 -6.26 -6.07
N CYS A 261 3.95 -5.04 -5.52
CA CYS A 261 4.97 -4.67 -4.55
C CYS A 261 4.95 -5.57 -3.30
N LEU A 262 3.77 -5.84 -2.73
CA LEU A 262 3.63 -6.72 -1.56
C LEU A 262 4.06 -8.17 -1.83
N SER A 263 3.84 -8.66 -3.04
CA SER A 263 4.22 -10.01 -3.45
C SER A 263 5.71 -10.15 -3.81
N SER A 264 6.43 -9.03 -3.94
CA SER A 264 7.82 -9.01 -4.42
C SER A 264 8.66 -7.98 -3.65
N PRO A 265 8.99 -8.27 -2.37
CA PRO A 265 9.81 -7.39 -1.54
C PRO A 265 11.23 -7.16 -2.05
N ASP A 266 11.70 -7.99 -2.99
CA ASP A 266 13.02 -7.83 -3.62
C ASP A 266 13.04 -6.76 -4.71
N ILE A 267 11.89 -6.20 -5.12
CA ILE A 267 11.88 -5.12 -6.11
C ILE A 267 12.47 -3.86 -5.44
N PRO A 268 13.55 -3.27 -5.98
CA PRO A 268 14.14 -2.09 -5.40
C PRO A 268 13.15 -0.91 -5.37
N PRO A 269 12.99 -0.19 -4.24
CA PRO A 269 12.07 0.94 -4.13
C PRO A 269 12.26 2.04 -5.18
N GLU A 270 13.49 2.20 -5.68
CA GLU A 270 13.84 3.13 -6.76
C GLU A 270 13.30 2.72 -8.13
N GLU A 271 13.18 1.42 -8.42
CA GLU A 271 12.65 0.88 -9.68
C GLU A 271 11.11 0.96 -9.70
N VAL A 272 10.51 0.89 -8.52
CA VAL A 272 9.06 0.99 -8.29
C VAL A 272 8.51 2.41 -8.57
N ASN A 273 9.36 3.45 -8.56
CA ASN A 273 8.93 4.85 -8.65
C ASN A 273 9.33 5.60 -9.93
N ARG A 274 10.39 5.19 -10.66
CA ARG A 274 11.01 6.04 -11.69
C ARG A 274 10.58 5.76 -13.13
N ASP A 275 10.30 4.50 -13.49
CA ASP A 275 10.08 4.09 -14.90
C ASP A 275 8.86 3.17 -15.11
N PHE A 276 8.07 2.94 -14.06
CA PHE A 276 7.03 1.91 -14.03
C PHE A 276 5.87 2.17 -15.02
N LEU A 277 5.63 3.42 -15.41
CA LEU A 277 4.55 3.79 -16.34
C LEU A 277 4.94 3.70 -17.83
N THR A 278 6.24 3.60 -18.14
CA THR A 278 6.73 3.71 -19.54
C THR A 278 7.32 2.41 -20.07
N ALA A 279 7.70 1.47 -19.20
CA ALA A 279 8.25 0.18 -19.60
C ALA A 279 7.15 -0.90 -19.62
N PHE A 280 6.98 -1.56 -20.76
CA PHE A 280 6.06 -2.69 -20.91
C PHE A 280 6.83 -3.99 -21.08
N ASN A 281 6.41 -5.01 -20.35
CA ASN A 281 6.89 -6.38 -20.47
C ASN A 281 5.85 -7.21 -21.23
N HIS A 282 6.32 -8.24 -21.93
CA HIS A 282 5.44 -9.23 -22.56
C HIS A 282 5.36 -10.46 -21.67
N TYR A 283 4.15 -10.80 -21.26
CA TYR A 283 3.90 -11.93 -20.36
C TYR A 283 2.92 -12.91 -21.00
N ALA A 284 3.33 -14.16 -21.13
CA ALA A 284 2.44 -15.23 -21.60
C ALA A 284 1.63 -15.77 -20.42
N LEU A 285 0.30 -15.63 -20.49
CA LEU A 285 -0.61 -16.14 -19.47
C LEU A 285 -0.45 -17.66 -19.32
N LYS A 286 -0.41 -18.13 -18.08
CA LYS A 286 -0.08 -19.51 -17.73
C LYS A 286 -1.31 -20.40 -17.62
N VAL A 287 -2.39 -19.91 -17.00
CA VAL A 287 -3.55 -20.72 -16.60
C VAL A 287 -4.90 -20.08 -16.94
N HIS A 288 -4.92 -18.81 -17.33
CA HIS A 288 -6.15 -18.13 -17.74
C HIS A 288 -6.84 -18.83 -18.94
N PRO A 289 -8.19 -18.78 -19.09
CA PRO A 289 -8.89 -19.37 -20.24
C PRO A 289 -8.44 -18.87 -21.61
N LYS A 290 -7.83 -17.68 -21.66
CA LYS A 290 -7.21 -17.12 -22.85
C LYS A 290 -5.74 -17.55 -23.04
N ALA A 291 -5.20 -18.48 -22.26
CA ALA A 291 -3.81 -18.92 -22.39
C ALA A 291 -3.58 -19.75 -23.67
N PRO A 292 -2.41 -19.63 -24.34
CA PRO A 292 -1.31 -18.72 -24.04
C PRO A 292 -1.43 -17.39 -24.81
N ASN A 293 -2.30 -16.48 -24.36
CA ASN A 293 -2.25 -15.09 -24.82
C ASN A 293 -1.07 -14.36 -24.18
N ILE A 294 -0.43 -13.49 -24.96
CA ILE A 294 0.61 -12.59 -24.49
C ILE A 294 -0.05 -11.25 -24.14
N VAL A 295 0.13 -10.81 -22.89
CA VAL A 295 -0.32 -9.49 -22.43
C VAL A 295 0.88 -8.54 -22.36
N ALA A 296 0.70 -7.32 -22.85
CA ALA A 296 1.65 -6.22 -22.64
C ALA A 296 1.34 -5.58 -21.28
N THR A 297 2.22 -5.75 -20.30
CA THR A 297 1.97 -5.40 -18.90
C THR A 297 3.07 -4.52 -18.32
N CYS A 298 2.69 -3.58 -17.46
CA CYS A 298 3.62 -2.80 -16.65
C CYS A 298 4.19 -3.61 -15.47
N ALA A 299 3.71 -4.84 -15.22
CA ALA A 299 4.22 -5.68 -14.14
C ALA A 299 5.74 -5.87 -14.23
N HIS A 300 6.42 -5.78 -13.09
CA HIS A 300 7.88 -5.78 -13.01
C HIS A 300 8.48 -7.13 -13.44
N PRO A 301 9.62 -7.18 -14.15
CA PRO A 301 10.24 -8.44 -14.57
C PRO A 301 10.55 -9.41 -13.41
N ILE A 302 10.98 -8.88 -12.25
CA ILE A 302 11.22 -9.70 -11.05
C ILE A 302 9.94 -10.42 -10.62
N PHE A 303 8.81 -9.70 -10.57
CA PHE A 303 7.50 -10.26 -10.24
C PHE A 303 7.09 -11.33 -11.28
N LEU A 304 7.22 -11.03 -12.57
CA LEU A 304 6.84 -11.95 -13.66
C LEU A 304 7.69 -13.22 -13.72
N ALA A 305 8.95 -13.15 -13.26
CA ALA A 305 9.87 -14.27 -13.24
C ALA A 305 9.66 -15.23 -12.06
N ARG A 306 8.85 -14.85 -11.05
CA ARG A 306 8.60 -15.68 -9.87
C ARG A 306 7.90 -17.00 -10.23
N GLN A 307 8.42 -18.08 -9.68
CA GLN A 307 7.91 -19.45 -9.87
C GLN A 307 7.26 -20.03 -8.61
N ASP A 308 7.34 -19.27 -7.51
CA ASP A 308 6.75 -19.55 -6.21
C ASP A 308 5.45 -18.80 -5.96
N LEU A 309 5.02 -17.96 -6.90
CA LEU A 309 3.68 -17.39 -6.92
C LEU A 309 2.70 -18.34 -7.61
N ASP A 310 1.48 -18.36 -7.11
CA ASP A 310 0.32 -18.97 -7.76
C ASP A 310 0.20 -18.43 -9.20
N PRO A 311 0.23 -19.29 -10.24
CA PRO A 311 0.13 -18.86 -11.63
C PRO A 311 -1.13 -18.03 -11.93
N GLU A 312 -2.27 -18.35 -11.31
CA GLU A 312 -3.52 -17.58 -11.53
C GLU A 312 -3.43 -16.20 -10.89
N PHE A 313 -2.76 -16.10 -9.74
CA PHE A 313 -2.49 -14.81 -9.08
C PHE A 313 -1.60 -13.95 -9.98
N GLN A 314 -0.52 -14.53 -10.50
CA GLN A 314 0.42 -13.83 -11.37
C GLN A 314 -0.24 -13.39 -12.68
N ASP A 315 -1.02 -14.26 -13.33
CA ASP A 315 -1.83 -13.94 -14.50
C ASP A 315 -2.79 -12.78 -14.21
N THR A 316 -3.48 -12.81 -13.07
CA THR A 316 -4.45 -11.78 -12.66
C THR A 316 -3.78 -10.43 -12.48
N VAL A 317 -2.68 -10.35 -11.71
CA VAL A 317 -1.95 -9.10 -11.46
C VAL A 317 -1.32 -8.55 -12.75
N ALA A 318 -0.75 -9.41 -13.60
CA ALA A 318 -0.22 -9.00 -14.91
C ALA A 318 -1.31 -8.35 -15.78
N ARG A 319 -2.53 -8.90 -15.76
CA ARG A 319 -3.67 -8.35 -16.49
C ARG A 319 -4.20 -7.04 -15.89
N MET A 320 -4.25 -6.91 -14.57
CA MET A 320 -4.60 -5.63 -13.91
C MET A 320 -3.68 -4.49 -14.40
N LEU A 321 -2.40 -4.81 -14.53
CA LEU A 321 -1.33 -3.93 -15.01
C LEU A 321 -1.16 -3.91 -16.54
N SER A 322 -2.10 -4.48 -17.30
CA SER A 322 -2.03 -4.48 -18.76
C SER A 322 -2.13 -3.07 -19.34
N GLN A 323 -1.42 -2.82 -20.43
CA GLN A 323 -1.53 -1.61 -21.25
C GLN A 323 -2.88 -1.55 -21.97
N PHE A 324 -3.38 -2.71 -22.42
CA PHE A 324 -4.58 -2.79 -23.26
C PHE A 324 -5.82 -3.08 -22.42
N ARG A 325 -6.87 -2.30 -22.67
CA ARG A 325 -8.17 -2.41 -22.01
C ARG A 325 -8.77 -3.81 -22.10
N ASP A 326 -8.70 -4.45 -23.26
CA ASP A 326 -9.32 -5.75 -23.53
C ASP A 326 -8.63 -6.93 -22.80
N ASP A 327 -7.42 -6.71 -22.30
CA ASP A 327 -6.66 -7.67 -21.52
C ASP A 327 -6.91 -7.53 -20.01
N LYS A 328 -7.36 -6.36 -19.55
CA LYS A 328 -7.69 -6.11 -18.14
C LYS A 328 -8.90 -6.96 -17.72
N PRO A 329 -8.92 -7.49 -16.50
CA PRO A 329 -10.13 -8.14 -15.99
C PRO A 329 -11.25 -7.11 -15.86
N SER A 330 -12.49 -7.56 -16.04
CA SER A 330 -13.64 -6.77 -15.59
C SER A 330 -13.72 -6.79 -14.06
N LEU A 331 -14.46 -5.86 -13.45
CA LEU A 331 -14.64 -5.86 -11.99
C LEU A 331 -15.32 -7.14 -11.49
N ALA A 332 -16.34 -7.63 -12.21
CA ALA A 332 -17.04 -8.87 -11.86
C ALA A 332 -16.11 -10.08 -11.92
N GLU A 333 -15.33 -10.19 -12.99
CA GLU A 333 -14.32 -11.24 -13.16
C GLU A 333 -13.27 -11.20 -12.04
N LEU A 334 -12.73 -10.02 -11.71
CA LEU A 334 -11.72 -9.89 -10.66
C LEU A 334 -12.27 -10.32 -9.29
N VAL A 335 -13.48 -9.89 -8.94
CA VAL A 335 -14.13 -10.28 -7.67
C VAL A 335 -14.35 -11.79 -7.64
N GLU A 336 -14.87 -12.38 -8.71
CA GLU A 336 -15.11 -13.83 -8.81
C GLU A 336 -13.81 -14.64 -8.64
N ILE A 337 -12.73 -14.27 -9.34
CA ILE A 337 -11.42 -14.91 -9.20
C ILE A 337 -10.94 -14.86 -7.75
N CYS A 338 -11.02 -13.70 -7.12
CA CYS A 338 -10.53 -13.52 -5.75
C CYS A 338 -11.38 -14.28 -4.71
N GLU A 339 -12.72 -14.22 -4.82
CA GLU A 339 -13.63 -14.97 -3.95
C GLU A 339 -13.40 -16.47 -4.07
N ASN A 340 -13.27 -16.99 -5.30
CA ASN A 340 -12.99 -18.39 -5.57
C ASN A 340 -11.64 -18.82 -4.97
N ALA A 341 -10.60 -18.02 -5.15
CA ALA A 341 -9.27 -18.32 -4.62
C ALA A 341 -9.28 -18.36 -3.08
N VAL A 342 -9.89 -17.37 -2.42
CA VAL A 342 -9.96 -17.32 -0.95
C VAL A 342 -10.82 -18.46 -0.37
N ALA A 343 -11.89 -18.85 -1.08
CA ALA A 343 -12.78 -19.96 -0.68
C ALA A 343 -12.14 -21.33 -0.81
N ASN A 344 -11.43 -21.58 -1.91
CA ASN A 344 -11.10 -22.93 -2.32
C ASN A 344 -9.62 -23.28 -2.18
N ARG A 345 -8.69 -22.31 -2.18
CA ARG A 345 -7.25 -22.60 -2.11
C ARG A 345 -6.83 -23.15 -0.74
N GLN A 346 -6.25 -24.34 -0.77
CA GLN A 346 -5.68 -25.06 0.38
C GLN A 346 -4.15 -25.07 0.31
N PRO A 347 -3.45 -25.33 1.43
CA PRO A 347 -1.98 -25.43 1.43
C PRO A 347 -1.44 -26.41 0.38
N SER A 348 -2.11 -27.56 0.19
CA SER A 348 -1.71 -28.58 -0.78
C SER A 348 -1.77 -28.13 -2.24
N ASP A 349 -2.55 -27.07 -2.54
CA ASP A 349 -2.60 -26.53 -3.90
C ASP A 349 -1.26 -25.93 -4.32
N TYR A 350 -0.37 -25.61 -3.38
CA TYR A 350 0.93 -24.99 -3.64
C TYR A 350 2.10 -25.99 -3.63
N ASP A 351 1.83 -27.29 -3.42
CA ASP A 351 2.86 -28.34 -3.33
C ASP A 351 3.70 -28.49 -4.61
N HIS A 352 3.12 -28.09 -5.75
CA HIS A 352 3.71 -28.20 -7.08
C HIS A 352 4.53 -26.96 -7.49
N LEU A 353 4.48 -25.87 -6.72
CA LEU A 353 5.25 -24.67 -7.01
C LEU A 353 6.73 -24.90 -6.71
N ALA A 354 7.59 -24.11 -7.36
CA ALA A 354 9.04 -24.16 -7.16
C ALA A 354 9.45 -23.46 -5.86
N MET A 355 8.84 -23.90 -4.75
CA MET A 355 9.04 -23.36 -3.40
C MET A 355 9.94 -24.30 -2.60
N PRO A 356 10.84 -23.75 -1.77
CA PRO A 356 11.56 -24.57 -0.82
C PRO A 356 10.56 -25.21 0.19
N PRO A 357 10.85 -26.40 0.75
CA PRO A 357 9.94 -27.12 1.65
C PRO A 357 9.37 -26.26 2.78
N GLU A 358 10.18 -25.39 3.37
CA GLU A 358 9.80 -24.44 4.41
C GLU A 358 8.73 -23.44 3.98
N ALA A 359 8.81 -22.94 2.73
CA ALA A 359 7.82 -22.01 2.19
C ALA A 359 6.49 -22.69 1.88
N ARG A 360 6.49 -24.00 1.59
CA ARG A 360 5.23 -24.79 1.45
C ARG A 360 4.49 -24.91 2.77
N VAL A 361 5.22 -25.19 3.84
CA VAL A 361 4.66 -25.26 5.19
C VAL A 361 4.10 -23.90 5.64
N ALA A 362 4.67 -22.79 5.13
CA ALA A 362 4.17 -21.44 5.41
C ALA A 362 2.77 -21.14 4.86
N GLU A 363 2.22 -21.96 3.96
CA GLU A 363 0.83 -21.83 3.48
C GLU A 363 -0.19 -22.39 4.48
N GLU A 364 0.21 -23.13 5.51
CA GLU A 364 -0.70 -23.64 6.53
C GLU A 364 -1.23 -22.53 7.46
N ASP A 365 -2.47 -22.68 7.93
CA ASP A 365 -3.13 -21.70 8.80
C ASP A 365 -2.31 -21.38 10.06
N HIS A 366 -1.68 -22.38 10.68
CA HIS A 366 -0.85 -22.15 11.86
C HIS A 366 0.30 -21.18 11.57
N TRP A 367 1.02 -21.39 10.47
CA TRP A 367 2.18 -20.58 10.09
C TRP A 367 1.79 -19.19 9.60
N ILE A 368 0.68 -19.08 8.84
CA ILE A 368 0.12 -17.78 8.48
C ILE A 368 -0.24 -16.99 9.73
N ASN A 369 -0.89 -17.61 10.72
CA ASN A 369 -1.21 -16.95 11.98
C ASN A 369 0.03 -16.47 12.74
N GLU A 370 1.09 -17.28 12.81
CA GLU A 370 2.34 -16.88 13.46
C GLU A 370 3.04 -15.75 12.70
N LEU A 371 3.07 -15.78 11.36
CA LEU A 371 3.59 -14.70 10.56
C LEU A 371 2.78 -13.40 10.77
N MET A 372 1.45 -13.45 10.70
CA MET A 372 0.58 -12.29 10.90
C MET A 372 0.73 -11.71 12.31
N LYS A 373 0.87 -12.56 13.35
CA LYS A 373 1.20 -12.08 14.70
C LYS A 373 2.54 -11.36 14.70
N LEU A 374 3.57 -11.96 14.13
CA LEU A 374 4.92 -11.41 14.13
C LEU A 374 5.00 -10.05 13.43
N VAL A 375 4.39 -9.93 12.25
CA VAL A 375 4.57 -8.74 11.38
C VAL A 375 3.47 -7.69 11.49
N ILE A 376 2.31 -8.05 12.04
CA ILE A 376 1.16 -7.13 12.19
C ILE A 376 0.71 -7.02 13.65
N LEU A 377 0.26 -8.10 14.28
CA LEU A 377 -0.53 -8.01 15.52
C LEU A 377 0.30 -7.73 16.78
N ASP A 378 1.51 -8.30 16.86
CA ASP A 378 2.45 -8.18 17.98
C ASP A 378 3.75 -7.45 17.57
N ALA A 379 3.75 -6.88 16.37
CA ALA A 379 4.94 -6.29 15.75
C ALA A 379 5.35 -4.96 16.41
N ASP A 380 4.41 -4.28 17.04
CA ASP A 380 4.64 -2.99 17.68
C ASP A 380 4.91 -3.22 19.18
N VAL A 381 6.08 -2.77 19.64
CA VAL A 381 6.60 -3.12 20.97
C VAL A 381 5.65 -2.65 22.09
N PRO A 382 5.28 -3.52 23.04
CA PRO A 382 4.61 -3.11 24.27
C PRO A 382 5.55 -2.23 25.11
N GLY A 383 5.39 -0.91 25.04
CA GLY A 383 6.25 0.04 25.76
C GLY A 383 5.90 1.53 25.62
N GLY A 384 5.16 1.94 24.58
CA GLY A 384 4.49 3.25 24.52
C GLY A 384 3.13 3.24 25.24
N PRO A 385 2.51 4.39 25.58
CA PRO A 385 1.33 4.43 26.44
C PRO A 385 0.15 3.60 25.89
N LEU A 386 -0.01 2.41 26.49
CA LEU A 386 -1.20 1.55 26.52
C LEU A 386 -1.68 0.97 25.18
N HIS A 387 -0.98 -0.07 24.72
CA HIS A 387 -1.66 -1.30 24.29
C HIS A 387 -2.02 -2.12 25.53
N LYS A 388 -3.24 -1.95 26.03
CA LYS A 388 -3.94 -3.00 26.78
C LYS A 388 -5.15 -3.39 25.96
N THR A 389 -4.97 -4.36 25.07
CA THR A 389 -6.04 -5.32 24.81
C THR A 389 -6.49 -5.85 26.18
N ARG A 390 -7.81 -5.93 26.41
CA ARG A 390 -8.37 -6.31 27.71
C ARG A 390 -7.71 -7.61 28.21
N PRO A 391 -7.20 -7.66 29.45
CA PRO A 391 -7.03 -8.93 30.12
C PRO A 391 -8.42 -9.46 30.52
N ILE A 392 -8.70 -10.70 30.15
CA ILE A 392 -9.53 -11.56 31.00
C ILE A 392 -8.81 -11.58 32.36
N GLN A 393 -9.56 -11.26 33.43
CA GLN A 393 -9.05 -11.12 34.79
C GLN A 393 -8.10 -12.27 35.18
N ASP A 394 -6.89 -11.94 35.62
CA ASP A 394 -6.46 -12.37 36.96
C ASP A 394 -5.32 -11.51 37.51
N ASN A 395 -5.23 -11.47 38.84
CA ASN A 395 -4.44 -10.53 39.63
C ASN A 395 -2.92 -10.80 39.66
N GLN A 396 -2.15 -9.72 39.88
CA GLN A 396 -0.96 -9.56 40.76
C GLN A 396 0.31 -8.94 40.14
N THR A 397 0.60 -7.72 40.64
CA THR A 397 1.89 -7.11 41.05
C THR A 397 3.21 -7.31 40.29
N GLY A 398 3.94 -6.21 40.04
CA GLY A 398 5.41 -6.19 39.91
C GLY A 398 5.99 -4.94 39.23
N THR A 399 7.13 -4.44 39.72
CA THR A 399 7.65 -3.05 39.58
C THR A 399 8.97 -2.95 38.80
N SER A 400 9.24 -1.78 38.17
CA SER A 400 10.57 -1.13 37.93
C SER A 400 11.54 -1.75 36.87
N LEU A 401 12.61 -1.14 36.29
CA LEU A 401 13.27 0.18 36.26
C LEU A 401 14.40 0.15 35.17
N LEU A 402 14.60 1.27 34.45
CA LEU A 402 15.82 1.88 33.82
C LEU A 402 16.97 1.13 33.09
N GLY A 403 17.47 1.80 32.02
CA GLY A 403 18.86 1.82 31.49
C GLY A 403 19.01 1.13 30.13
N GLY A 404 19.35 1.74 28.98
CA GLY A 404 20.28 2.83 28.69
C GLY A 404 21.60 2.22 28.16
N LEU A 405 21.87 2.29 26.84
CA LEU A 405 23.19 2.34 26.19
C LEU A 405 23.14 2.10 24.66
N GLY A 406 23.87 2.94 23.91
CA GLY A 406 24.69 2.54 22.75
C GLY A 406 24.00 2.39 21.37
N LYS A 407 24.14 3.42 20.51
CA LYS A 407 23.89 3.31 19.05
C LYS A 407 25.01 2.51 18.36
N PRO A 408 24.68 1.63 17.40
CA PRO A 408 25.58 1.35 16.29
C PRO A 408 24.94 1.78 14.96
N THR A 409 25.66 2.63 14.24
CA THR A 409 25.50 2.84 12.79
C THR A 409 25.90 1.58 12.04
N LEU A 410 25.02 1.03 11.19
CA LEU A 410 25.38 -0.05 10.25
C LEU A 410 24.48 0.01 9.00
N TYR A 411 25.05 0.52 7.90
CA TYR A 411 24.65 0.20 6.53
C TYR A 411 25.76 -0.65 5.93
N GLN A 412 25.43 -1.88 5.51
CA GLN A 412 26.02 -2.65 4.41
C GLN A 412 25.37 -4.05 4.41
N LEU A 413 24.22 -4.18 3.74
CA LEU A 413 23.69 -5.50 3.37
C LEU A 413 24.33 -5.93 2.06
N ALA A 414 24.86 -7.16 2.04
CA ALA A 414 25.54 -7.75 0.89
C ALA A 414 24.54 -8.10 -0.24
N PRO A 415 24.91 -7.92 -1.52
CA PRO A 415 24.04 -8.31 -2.63
C PRO A 415 23.97 -9.84 -2.80
N ARG A 416 22.74 -10.36 -3.00
CA ARG A 416 22.51 -11.76 -3.42
C ARG A 416 22.99 -11.96 -4.87
N GLN A 417 23.63 -13.11 -5.14
CA GLN A 417 24.27 -13.47 -6.42
C GLN A 417 23.33 -13.51 -7.64
N THR A 418 22.00 -13.49 -7.44
CA THR A 418 21.00 -13.48 -8.52
C THR A 418 20.90 -12.12 -9.22
N VAL A 419 21.26 -11.03 -8.54
CA VAL A 419 21.19 -9.66 -9.08
C VAL A 419 22.37 -9.36 -10.01
N THR A 420 23.55 -9.95 -9.74
CA THR A 420 24.77 -9.65 -10.50
C THR A 420 24.67 -10.05 -11.97
N LYS A 421 24.03 -11.19 -12.26
CA LYS A 421 23.89 -11.68 -13.64
C LYS A 421 22.86 -10.89 -14.46
N TYR A 422 21.78 -10.43 -13.83
CA TYR A 422 20.76 -9.57 -14.46
C TYR A 422 21.30 -8.16 -14.71
N GLN A 423 22.05 -7.58 -13.75
CA GLN A 423 22.70 -6.28 -13.89
C GLN A 423 23.81 -6.28 -14.95
N GLU A 424 24.57 -7.38 -15.10
CA GLU A 424 25.61 -7.49 -16.13
C GLU A 424 25.05 -7.55 -17.57
N GLU A 425 23.90 -8.19 -17.77
CA GLU A 425 23.27 -8.33 -19.10
C GLU A 425 22.36 -7.14 -19.49
N HIS A 426 21.78 -6.42 -18.52
CA HIS A 426 20.87 -5.29 -18.79
C HIS A 426 21.46 -3.91 -18.48
N GLY A 427 22.49 -3.81 -17.62
CA GLY A 427 23.22 -2.57 -17.37
C GLY A 427 23.90 -1.99 -18.61
N LYS A 428 24.29 -2.84 -19.58
CA LYS A 428 24.87 -2.42 -20.87
C LYS A 428 23.85 -1.79 -21.83
N LYS A 429 22.56 -2.16 -21.72
CA LYS A 429 21.48 -1.56 -22.54
C LYS A 429 20.99 -0.24 -21.93
N SER A 430 20.97 -0.15 -20.61
CA SER A 430 20.61 1.07 -19.86
C SER A 430 21.61 2.22 -20.07
N THR A 431 22.92 1.93 -20.08
CA THR A 431 23.97 2.94 -20.33
C THR A 431 23.92 3.52 -21.76
N LEU A 432 23.58 2.71 -22.76
CA LEU A 432 23.36 3.16 -24.15
C LEU A 432 22.14 4.09 -24.26
N PHE A 433 21.06 3.79 -23.53
CA PHE A 433 19.84 4.58 -23.52
C PHE A 433 19.97 5.89 -22.72
N GLN A 434 20.72 5.87 -21.62
CA GLN A 434 21.05 7.07 -20.84
C GLN A 434 21.95 8.04 -21.63
N GLY A 435 22.93 7.52 -22.38
CA GLY A 435 23.74 8.33 -23.29
C GLY A 435 22.92 8.99 -24.40
N PHE A 436 21.94 8.28 -24.94
CA PHE A 436 21.01 8.80 -25.95
C PHE A 436 20.07 9.90 -25.41
N THR A 437 19.52 9.69 -24.22
CA THR A 437 18.63 10.67 -23.58
C THR A 437 19.38 11.95 -23.20
N GLN A 438 20.63 11.82 -22.77
CA GLN A 438 21.51 12.96 -22.49
C GLN A 438 21.86 13.72 -23.77
N ALA A 439 22.16 13.03 -24.88
CA ALA A 439 22.44 13.66 -26.17
C ALA A 439 21.22 14.41 -26.74
N ILE A 440 20.01 13.86 -26.63
CA ILE A 440 18.77 14.56 -27.02
C ILE A 440 18.54 15.81 -26.18
N LYS A 441 18.90 15.77 -24.89
CA LYS A 441 18.74 16.90 -23.97
C LYS A 441 19.75 18.00 -24.27
N GLU A 442 20.99 17.64 -24.56
CA GLU A 442 22.06 18.57 -24.95
C GLU A 442 21.77 19.23 -26.31
N MET A 443 21.23 18.50 -27.29
CA MET A 443 20.80 19.07 -28.57
C MET A 443 19.59 20.01 -28.45
N ARG A 444 18.78 19.86 -27.39
CA ARG A 444 17.56 20.67 -27.18
C ARG A 444 17.81 21.91 -26.32
N ASP A 445 18.87 21.90 -25.52
CA ASP A 445 19.25 23.03 -24.66
C ASP A 445 20.17 24.04 -25.39
N GLU A 446 20.66 23.74 -26.59
CA GLU A 446 21.47 24.68 -27.40
C GLU A 446 20.67 25.58 -28.37
N ASP A 447 19.41 25.25 -28.70
CA ASP A 447 18.60 26.04 -29.64
C ASP A 447 17.26 26.48 -29.06
N LEU A 448 17.27 27.68 -28.46
CA LEU A 448 16.07 28.48 -28.19
C LEU A 448 16.22 29.84 -28.88
N GLU A 449 16.19 29.88 -30.20
CA GLU A 449 15.66 31.00 -30.97
C GLU A 449 14.91 30.45 -32.20
N GLU A 450 13.67 30.90 -32.38
CA GLU A 450 12.68 30.42 -33.35
C GLU A 450 13.14 30.62 -34.80
N ASP A 451 13.30 29.54 -35.59
CA ASP A 451 13.05 29.53 -37.05
C ASP A 451 12.97 28.09 -37.61
N GLU A 452 12.21 27.89 -38.68
CA GLU A 452 11.90 26.59 -39.31
C GLU A 452 13.14 25.74 -39.66
N PRO A 453 13.09 24.40 -39.51
CA PRO A 453 14.26 23.53 -39.68
C PRO A 453 14.74 23.52 -41.13
N GLN A 454 16.03 23.83 -41.34
CA GLN A 454 16.67 23.81 -42.64
C GLN A 454 16.92 22.37 -43.13
N ALA A 455 16.98 22.20 -44.45
CA ALA A 455 17.06 20.91 -45.16
C ALA A 455 18.21 19.97 -44.73
N GLU A 456 19.20 20.44 -43.97
CA GLU A 456 20.28 19.62 -43.43
C GLU A 456 19.86 18.80 -42.19
N GLU A 457 18.92 19.28 -41.36
CA GLU A 457 18.42 18.51 -40.20
C GLU A 457 17.56 17.32 -40.62
N GLN A 458 16.77 17.49 -41.68
CA GLN A 458 15.95 16.40 -42.22
C GLN A 458 16.83 15.26 -42.77
N SER A 459 17.97 15.59 -43.38
CA SER A 459 18.95 14.60 -43.86
C SER A 459 19.60 13.82 -42.72
N LEU A 460 19.81 14.46 -41.56
CA LEU A 460 20.38 13.80 -40.39
C LEU A 460 19.34 12.89 -39.72
N TYR A 461 18.09 13.35 -39.62
CA TYR A 461 16.98 12.56 -39.11
C TYR A 461 16.73 11.31 -39.96
N ASP A 462 16.70 11.45 -41.28
CA ASP A 462 16.51 10.34 -42.21
C ASP A 462 17.66 9.33 -42.14
N SER A 463 18.91 9.78 -41.94
CA SER A 463 20.08 8.92 -41.75
C SER A 463 20.01 8.11 -40.43
N VAL A 464 19.49 8.72 -39.37
CA VAL A 464 19.28 8.05 -38.08
C VAL A 464 18.17 6.99 -38.21
N VAL A 465 17.05 7.32 -38.85
CA VAL A 465 15.96 6.37 -39.09
C VAL A 465 16.41 5.19 -39.96
N GLN A 466 17.24 5.44 -40.98
CA GLN A 466 17.78 4.38 -41.84
C GLN A 466 18.73 3.44 -41.08
N TYR A 467 19.58 3.99 -40.20
CA TYR A 467 20.48 3.20 -39.35
C TYR A 467 19.71 2.29 -38.39
N PHE A 468 18.66 2.79 -37.73
CA PHE A 468 17.84 1.98 -36.83
C PHE A 468 16.98 0.94 -37.55
N THR A 469 16.48 1.25 -38.75
CA THR A 469 15.77 0.28 -39.59
C THR A 469 16.68 -0.88 -40.00
N SER A 470 17.97 -0.63 -40.19
CA SER A 470 18.98 -1.67 -40.50
C SER A 470 19.41 -2.52 -39.32
N LEU A 471 19.22 -2.04 -38.08
CA LEU A 471 19.49 -2.78 -36.84
C LEU A 471 18.32 -3.68 -36.41
N LEU A 472 17.11 -3.42 -36.94
CA LEU A 472 15.88 -4.16 -36.67
C LEU A 472 15.60 -5.26 -37.72
N GLN A 473 16.30 -5.24 -38.86
CA GLN A 473 16.34 -6.32 -39.85
C GLN A 473 17.51 -7.26 -39.56
#